data_AF-Q6ITV8-F1
#
_entry.id   AF-Q6ITV8-F1
#
_cell.length_a   1.000
_cell.length_b   1.000
_cell.length_c   1.000
_cell.angle_alpha   90.00
_cell.angle_beta   90.00
_cell.angle_gamma   90.00
#
_symmetry.space_group_name_H-M   'P 1'
#
loop_
_entity.id
_entity.type
_entity.pdbx_description
1 polymer ?
#
loop_
_entity_poly.entity_id
_entity_poly.type
_entity_poly.pdbx_seq_one_letter_code
_entity_poly.pdbx_strand_id
1 'polypeptide(L)'
;MIWAAIVLSVAIKAVSSQDCGANSHWETCGSACPQTCEPSPFQVCDAVCMTGCVCNAGFVLHNGDCIRHDDCPAKECPANSHWSECGSACPQTCEVSQGGCGAVCVPSCVCDDGFVSHHGACINPDHCPAGNPLTGR
;
A
#
# COMPACT_ATOMS: atom_id res chain seq x y z
N MET A 1 -43.80 30.29 -42.80
CA MET A 1 -42.72 30.77 -41.91
C MET A 1 -42.98 30.18 -40.53
N ILE A 2 -42.22 29.31 -39.90
CA ILE A 2 -40.96 28.61 -40.13
C ILE A 2 -41.15 27.25 -39.41
N TRP A 3 -40.80 26.15 -40.07
CA TRP A 3 -40.64 24.84 -39.46
C TRP A 3 -39.38 24.85 -38.57
N ALA A 4 -39.48 24.42 -37.32
CA ALA A 4 -38.31 23.94 -36.57
C ALA A 4 -38.77 23.04 -35.41
N ALA A 5 -38.97 21.75 -35.69
CA ALA A 5 -38.96 20.73 -34.66
C ALA A 5 -37.50 20.59 -34.18
N ILE A 6 -37.18 21.16 -33.03
CA ILE A 6 -35.87 21.01 -32.40
C ILE A 6 -35.83 19.60 -31.81
N VAL A 7 -35.29 18.65 -32.55
CA VAL A 7 -34.97 17.32 -32.05
C VAL A 7 -33.71 17.46 -31.19
N LEU A 8 -33.89 17.63 -29.88
CA LEU A 8 -32.79 17.66 -28.91
C LEU A 8 -32.14 16.27 -28.91
N SER A 9 -31.08 16.12 -29.71
CA SER A 9 -30.35 14.87 -29.88
C SER A 9 -29.48 14.65 -28.64
N VAL A 10 -30.06 14.15 -27.56
CA VAL A 10 -29.28 13.72 -26.39
C VAL A 10 -28.53 12.45 -26.82
N ALA A 11 -27.24 12.60 -27.12
CA ALA A 11 -26.37 11.47 -27.38
C ALA A 11 -26.17 10.69 -26.06
N ILE A 12 -26.91 9.58 -25.91
CA ILE A 12 -26.66 8.61 -24.83
C ILE A 12 -25.33 7.95 -25.16
N LYS A 13 -24.25 8.39 -24.51
CA LYS A 13 -22.95 7.71 -24.63
C LYS A 13 -23.12 6.31 -24.04
N ALA A 14 -22.98 5.29 -24.89
CA ALA A 14 -22.88 3.91 -24.42
C ALA A 14 -21.63 3.82 -23.53
N VAL A 15 -21.79 3.47 -22.25
CA VAL A 15 -20.66 3.13 -21.38
C VAL A 15 -20.11 1.79 -21.87
N SER A 16 -19.03 1.85 -22.63
CA SER A 16 -18.33 0.66 -23.10
C SER A 16 -17.66 0.01 -21.88
N SER A 17 -17.92 -1.27 -21.64
CA SER A 17 -17.27 -2.04 -20.56
C SER A 17 -15.75 -2.25 -20.77
N GLN A 18 -15.18 -1.65 -21.81
CA GLN A 18 -13.77 -1.76 -22.21
C GLN A 18 -12.96 -0.48 -21.95
N ASP A 19 -13.58 0.60 -21.45
CA ASP A 19 -12.86 1.84 -21.17
C ASP A 19 -12.26 1.76 -19.76
N CYS A 20 -10.98 1.41 -19.70
CA CYS A 20 -10.21 1.49 -18.47
C CYS A 20 -9.95 2.96 -18.09
N GLY A 21 -9.80 3.22 -16.79
CA GLY A 21 -9.51 4.55 -16.26
C GLY A 21 -8.15 5.10 -16.70
N ALA A 22 -7.85 6.33 -16.31
CA ALA A 22 -6.55 6.93 -16.59
C ALA A 22 -5.41 6.05 -16.05
N ASN A 23 -4.31 5.98 -16.81
CA ASN A 23 -3.11 5.19 -16.47
C ASN A 23 -3.36 3.68 -16.28
N SER A 24 -4.39 3.14 -16.92
CA SER A 24 -4.69 1.71 -16.94
C SER A 24 -4.99 1.22 -18.35
N HIS A 25 -4.90 -0.10 -18.57
CA HIS A 25 -5.25 -0.74 -19.83
C HIS A 25 -5.92 -2.09 -19.60
N TRP A 26 -6.66 -2.55 -20.61
CA TRP A 26 -7.37 -3.83 -20.54
C TRP A 26 -6.42 -4.99 -20.83
N GLU A 27 -6.43 -5.98 -19.96
CA GLU A 27 -5.77 -7.27 -20.17
C GLU A 27 -6.76 -8.42 -20.00
N THR A 28 -6.62 -9.46 -20.83
CA THR A 28 -7.38 -10.70 -20.66
C THR A 28 -6.75 -11.62 -19.62
N CYS A 29 -5.49 -11.39 -19.26
CA CYS A 29 -4.71 -12.25 -18.36
C CYS A 29 -3.71 -11.38 -17.55
N GLY A 30 -4.24 -10.50 -16.70
CA GLY A 30 -3.46 -9.68 -15.77
C GLY A 30 -3.20 -10.37 -14.43
N SER A 31 -2.37 -9.74 -13.58
CA SER A 31 -2.04 -10.25 -12.25
C SER A 31 -3.26 -10.32 -11.33
N ALA A 32 -3.43 -11.44 -10.59
CA ALA A 32 -4.40 -11.53 -9.50
C ALA A 32 -4.02 -10.68 -8.28
N CYS A 33 -2.77 -10.23 -8.21
CA CYS A 33 -2.25 -9.29 -7.21
C CYS A 33 -1.79 -8.00 -7.90
N PRO A 34 -2.69 -7.04 -8.13
CA PRO A 34 -2.27 -5.72 -8.59
C PRO A 34 -1.36 -5.05 -7.56
N GLN A 35 -0.42 -4.23 -8.01
CA GLN A 35 0.34 -3.37 -7.11
C GLN A 35 -0.61 -2.29 -6.57
N THR A 36 -0.63 -2.11 -5.25
CA THR A 36 -1.50 -1.16 -4.54
C THR A 36 -0.68 -0.22 -3.66
N CYS A 37 -1.26 0.92 -3.27
CA CYS A 37 -0.66 1.74 -2.21
C CYS A 37 -0.79 1.07 -0.82
N GLU A 38 -1.84 0.28 -0.64
CA GLU A 38 -2.11 -0.47 0.57
C GLU A 38 -1.25 -1.75 0.62
N PRO A 39 -0.91 -2.25 1.83
CA PRO A 39 -0.29 -3.56 1.96
C PRO A 39 -1.11 -4.61 1.23
N SER A 40 -0.50 -5.37 0.32
CA SER A 40 -1.18 -6.54 -0.23
C SER A 40 -1.43 -7.52 0.93
N PRO A 41 -2.70 -7.89 1.20
CA PRO A 41 -2.98 -8.93 2.19
C PRO A 41 -2.51 -10.31 1.71
N PHE A 42 -2.16 -10.44 0.43
CA PHE A 42 -1.65 -11.66 -0.18
C PHE A 42 -0.13 -11.58 -0.30
N GLN A 43 0.57 -12.37 0.53
CA GLN A 43 2.02 -12.61 0.39
C GLN A 43 2.35 -13.60 -0.73
N VAL A 44 1.37 -14.41 -1.15
CA VAL A 44 1.52 -15.39 -2.23
C VAL A 44 0.55 -15.02 -3.34
N CYS A 45 1.11 -14.71 -4.50
CA CYS A 45 0.34 -14.46 -5.71
C CYS A 45 0.36 -15.72 -6.56
N ASP A 46 -0.76 -16.45 -6.54
CA ASP A 46 -0.91 -17.61 -7.40
C ASP A 46 -0.83 -17.17 -8.87
N ALA A 47 -0.29 -18.04 -9.74
CA ALA A 47 -0.14 -17.76 -11.17
C ALA A 47 -1.49 -17.76 -11.94
N VAL A 48 -2.60 -17.56 -11.23
CA VAL A 48 -3.93 -17.39 -11.81
C VAL A 48 -4.00 -15.98 -12.39
N CYS A 49 -4.42 -15.85 -13.65
CA CYS A 49 -4.61 -14.54 -14.25
C CYS A 49 -6.07 -14.10 -14.21
N MET A 50 -6.27 -12.79 -14.07
CA MET A 50 -7.58 -12.15 -14.04
C MET A 50 -7.76 -11.28 -15.28
N THR A 51 -8.95 -11.38 -15.89
CA THR A 51 -9.36 -10.48 -16.96
C THR A 51 -9.89 -9.18 -16.37
N GLY A 52 -9.38 -8.04 -16.85
CA GLY A 52 -9.84 -6.72 -16.39
C GLY A 52 -8.87 -5.59 -16.73
N CYS A 53 -9.12 -4.42 -16.16
CA CYS A 53 -8.21 -3.29 -16.24
C CYS A 53 -7.05 -3.45 -15.25
N VAL A 54 -5.83 -3.25 -15.72
CA VAL A 54 -4.61 -3.26 -14.91
C VAL A 54 -3.90 -1.91 -14.99
N CYS A 55 -3.23 -1.50 -13.92
CA CYS A 55 -2.44 -0.28 -13.95
C CYS A 55 -1.23 -0.42 -14.89
N ASN A 56 -0.91 0.66 -15.59
CA ASN A 56 0.28 0.74 -16.44
C ASN A 56 1.56 0.65 -15.58
N ALA A 57 2.68 0.28 -16.21
CA ALA A 57 3.97 0.24 -15.53
C ALA A 57 4.30 1.58 -14.84
N GLY A 58 4.71 1.52 -13.56
CA GLY A 58 4.98 2.69 -12.72
C GLY A 58 3.75 3.28 -12.02
N PHE A 59 2.57 2.71 -12.24
CA PHE A 59 1.33 3.09 -11.55
C PHE A 59 0.85 1.95 -10.65
N VAL A 60 0.23 2.33 -9.54
CA VAL A 60 -0.35 1.42 -8.55
C VAL A 60 -1.82 1.78 -8.32
N LEU A 61 -2.62 0.78 -7.97
CA LEU A 61 -4.05 0.95 -7.72
C LEU A 61 -4.26 1.56 -6.33
N HIS A 62 -5.03 2.65 -6.26
CA HIS A 62 -5.45 3.29 -5.02
C HIS A 62 -6.87 3.81 -5.19
N ASN A 63 -7.79 3.36 -4.32
CA ASN A 63 -9.22 3.76 -4.35
C ASN A 63 -9.91 3.63 -5.72
N GLY A 64 -9.48 2.67 -6.56
CA GLY A 64 -10.05 2.43 -7.88
C GLY A 64 -9.34 3.15 -9.03
N ASP A 65 -8.37 4.02 -8.73
CA ASP A 65 -7.60 4.77 -9.72
C ASP A 65 -6.13 4.30 -9.77
N CYS A 66 -5.51 4.40 -10.93
CA CYS A 66 -4.08 4.12 -11.10
C CYS A 66 -3.28 5.42 -10.96
N ILE A 67 -2.58 5.55 -9.83
CA ILE A 67 -1.75 6.72 -9.48
C ILE A 67 -0.27 6.36 -9.50
N ARG A 68 0.63 7.35 -9.52
CA ARG A 68 2.06 7.04 -9.39
C ARG A 68 2.32 6.53 -7.98
N HIS A 69 3.29 5.63 -7.84
CA HIS A 69 3.68 5.13 -6.51
C HIS A 69 4.07 6.26 -5.55
N ASP A 70 4.75 7.30 -6.06
CA ASP A 70 5.14 8.48 -5.28
C ASP A 70 3.95 9.35 -4.84
N ASP A 71 2.78 9.18 -5.46
CA ASP A 71 1.53 9.89 -5.11
C ASP A 71 0.69 9.09 -4.09
N CYS A 72 1.14 7.91 -3.67
CA CYS A 72 0.45 7.15 -2.63
C CYS A 72 0.33 8.01 -1.37
N PRO A 73 -0.84 8.00 -0.69
CA PRO A 73 -0.98 8.72 0.55
C PRO A 73 0.07 8.24 1.54
N ALA A 74 0.80 9.19 2.12
CA ALA A 74 1.79 8.87 3.13
C ALA A 74 1.08 8.10 4.26
N LYS A 75 1.56 6.90 4.54
CA LYS A 75 1.12 6.15 5.71
C LYS A 75 1.68 6.89 6.92
N GLU A 76 0.79 7.43 7.74
CA GLU A 76 1.20 8.14 8.96
C GLU A 76 1.85 7.14 9.91
N CYS A 77 3.14 7.35 10.15
CA CYS A 77 3.92 6.59 11.11
C CYS A 77 4.22 7.47 12.33
N PRO A 78 4.40 6.88 13.52
CA PRO A 78 4.79 7.65 14.71
C PRO A 78 6.15 8.32 14.50
N ALA A 79 6.46 9.31 15.34
CA ALA A 79 7.77 9.97 15.30
C ALA A 79 8.91 8.93 15.40
N ASN A 80 10.00 9.17 14.66
CA ASN A 80 11.18 8.29 14.57
C ASN A 80 10.88 6.91 13.96
N SER A 81 10.03 6.89 12.95
CA SER A 81 9.76 5.70 12.16
C SER A 81 9.38 6.05 10.72
N HIS A 82 9.54 5.08 9.83
CA HIS A 82 9.14 5.19 8.43
C HIS A 82 8.31 3.98 8.01
N TRP A 83 7.49 4.16 6.98
CA TRP A 83 6.78 3.05 6.38
C TRP A 83 7.73 2.16 5.57
N SER A 84 7.64 0.85 5.74
CA SER A 84 8.35 -0.14 4.92
C SER A 84 7.39 -1.22 4.43
N GLU A 85 7.47 -1.57 3.15
CA GLU A 85 6.77 -2.72 2.58
C GLU A 85 7.36 -4.07 3.04
N CYS A 86 8.58 -4.06 3.58
CA CYS A 86 9.21 -5.22 4.22
C CYS A 86 9.75 -4.83 5.60
N GLY A 87 8.83 -4.52 6.52
CA GLY A 87 9.17 -4.44 7.94
C GLY A 87 9.37 -5.83 8.55
N SER A 88 10.05 -5.87 9.69
CA SER A 88 10.27 -7.12 10.43
C SER A 88 8.99 -7.57 11.14
N ALA A 89 8.64 -8.86 11.04
CA ALA A 89 7.58 -9.46 11.87
C ALA A 89 7.92 -9.48 13.37
N CYS A 90 9.20 -9.27 13.72
CA CYS A 90 9.69 -9.18 15.09
C CYS A 90 10.52 -7.88 15.23
N PRO A 91 9.86 -6.71 15.31
CA PRO A 91 10.56 -5.46 15.51
C PRO A 91 11.26 -5.45 16.88
N GLN A 92 12.33 -4.65 17.02
CA GLN A 92 12.98 -4.46 18.31
C GLN A 92 12.04 -3.70 19.24
N THR A 93 11.78 -4.23 20.44
CA THR A 93 10.94 -3.59 21.45
C THR A 93 11.69 -3.36 22.77
N CYS A 94 11.15 -2.51 23.63
CA CYS A 94 11.67 -2.34 24.99
C CYS A 94 11.53 -3.58 25.89
N GLU A 95 10.79 -4.62 25.52
CA GLU A 95 10.68 -5.81 26.38
C GLU A 95 11.67 -6.91 25.99
N VAL A 96 11.77 -7.26 24.70
CA VAL A 96 12.62 -8.36 24.23
C VAL A 96 12.96 -8.20 22.74
N SER A 97 14.23 -8.33 22.39
CA SER A 97 14.63 -8.69 21.01
C SER A 97 14.40 -10.20 20.83
N GLN A 98 13.29 -10.60 20.19
CA GLN A 98 13.03 -12.03 19.97
C GLN A 98 14.12 -12.62 19.06
N GLY A 99 14.95 -13.50 19.59
CA GLY A 99 15.99 -14.19 18.81
C GLY A 99 15.35 -15.14 17.80
N GLY A 100 15.86 -15.14 16.56
CA GLY A 100 15.35 -16.01 15.50
C GLY A 100 14.10 -15.47 14.80
N CYS A 101 14.12 -14.20 14.38
CA CYS A 101 13.10 -13.73 13.45
C CYS A 101 13.39 -14.28 12.05
N GLY A 102 12.44 -15.01 11.48
CA GLY A 102 12.54 -15.42 10.08
C GLY A 102 12.57 -14.20 9.15
N ALA A 103 13.03 -14.38 7.90
CA ALA A 103 13.02 -13.34 6.87
C ALA A 103 11.60 -13.07 6.31
N VAL A 104 10.62 -12.94 7.21
CA VAL A 104 9.22 -12.68 6.86
C VAL A 104 9.01 -11.18 6.80
N CYS A 105 8.75 -10.66 5.60
CA CYS A 105 8.39 -9.26 5.35
C CYS A 105 6.93 -9.01 5.77
N VAL A 106 6.73 -8.00 6.62
CA VAL A 106 5.41 -7.50 6.99
C VAL A 106 5.36 -5.99 6.71
N PRO A 107 4.50 -5.53 5.79
CA PRO A 107 4.32 -4.11 5.56
C PRO A 107 3.87 -3.40 6.85
N SER A 108 4.71 -2.50 7.38
CA SER A 108 4.49 -1.85 8.68
C SER A 108 5.31 -0.58 8.83
N CYS A 109 4.99 0.23 9.85
CA CYS A 109 5.89 1.30 10.30
C CYS A 109 7.05 0.68 11.08
N VAL A 110 8.27 0.95 10.63
CA VAL A 110 9.51 0.43 11.20
C VAL A 110 10.22 1.58 11.91
N CYS A 111 10.60 1.37 13.18
CA CYS A 111 11.38 2.36 13.92
C CYS A 111 12.70 2.63 13.19
N ASP A 112 13.08 3.90 13.12
CA ASP A 112 14.34 4.31 12.51
C ASP A 112 15.54 3.78 13.32
N ASP A 113 16.72 3.79 12.70
CA ASP A 113 17.94 3.31 13.34
C ASP A 113 18.18 4.00 14.69
N GLY A 114 18.40 3.19 15.74
CA GLY A 114 18.61 3.67 17.10
C GLY A 114 17.32 3.88 17.92
N PHE A 115 16.14 3.62 17.36
CA PHE A 115 14.87 3.64 18.08
C PHE A 115 14.30 2.24 18.27
N VAL A 116 13.51 2.07 19.33
CA VAL A 116 12.84 0.80 19.65
C VAL A 116 11.35 1.02 19.88
N SER A 117 10.56 0.02 19.52
CA SER A 117 9.11 0.08 19.65
C SER A 117 8.68 -0.12 21.11
N HIS A 118 7.80 0.74 21.60
CA HIS A 118 7.16 0.62 22.91
C HIS A 118 5.76 1.24 22.85
N HIS A 119 4.73 0.43 23.14
CA HIS A 119 3.30 0.84 23.09
C HIS A 119 2.89 1.59 21.80
N GLY A 120 3.43 1.18 20.65
CA GLY A 120 3.10 1.79 19.35
C GLY A 120 3.84 3.10 19.04
N ALA A 121 4.79 3.51 19.88
CA ALA A 121 5.71 4.61 19.61
C ALA A 121 7.14 4.09 19.43
N CYS A 122 7.93 4.79 18.62
CA CYS A 122 9.37 4.55 18.49
C CYS A 122 10.12 5.53 19.38
N ILE A 123 10.70 5.00 20.45
CA ILE A 123 11.38 5.78 21.49
C ILE A 123 12.87 5.44 21.54
N ASN A 124 13.65 6.36 22.09
CA ASN A 124 15.05 6.09 22.38
C ASN A 124 15.15 4.94 23.42
N PRO A 125 16.05 3.96 23.23
CA PRO A 125 16.27 2.87 24.19
C PRO A 125 16.48 3.34 25.64
N ASP A 126 17.13 4.49 25.85
CA ASP A 126 17.37 5.09 27.18
C ASP A 126 16.07 5.51 27.89
N HIS A 127 14.97 5.65 27.15
CA HIS A 127 13.65 5.95 27.68
C HIS A 127 12.78 4.71 27.90
N CYS A 128 13.34 3.50 27.72
CA CYS A 128 12.62 2.29 28.08
C CYS A 128 12.42 2.16 29.60
N PRO A 129 11.32 1.53 30.05
CA PRO A 129 11.08 1.31 31.48
C PRO A 129 12.17 0.45 32.14
N ALA A 130 12.40 0.70 33.44
CA ALA A 130 13.43 0.02 34.22
C ALA A 130 13.21 -1.51 34.27
N GLY A 131 14.27 -2.27 34.00
CA GLY A 131 14.23 -3.75 33.89
C GLY A 131 14.36 -4.27 32.45
N ASN A 132 14.49 -3.40 31.45
CA ASN A 132 14.73 -3.77 30.06
C ASN A 132 16.17 -4.28 29.82
N PRO A 133 16.37 -5.41 29.11
CA PRO A 133 17.70 -5.86 28.68
C PRO A 133 18.45 -4.91 27.73
N LEU A 134 17.78 -3.96 27.06
CA LEU A 134 18.42 -3.03 26.11
C LEU A 134 19.13 -1.84 26.77
N THR A 135 18.76 -1.47 28.00
CA THR A 135 19.39 -0.37 28.74
C THR A 135 20.66 -0.82 29.46
N GLY A 136 21.45 -1.71 28.84
CA GLY A 136 22.54 -2.42 29.50
C GLY A 136 23.79 -1.58 29.75
N ARG A 137 23.96 -1.06 30.97
CA ARG A 137 25.08 -1.39 31.89
C ARG A 137 24.95 -0.71 33.25
#